data_AF-A0A2D6N9C2-F1
#
_entry.id   AF-A0A2D6N9C2-F1
#
_cell.length_a   1.000
_cell.length_b   1.000
_cell.length_c   1.000
_cell.angle_alpha   90.00
_cell.angle_beta   90.00
_cell.angle_gamma   90.00
#
_symmetry.space_group_name_H-M   'P 1'
#
loop_
_entity.id
_entity.type
_entity.pdbx_description
1 polymer ?
#
loop_
_entity_poly.entity_id
_entity_poly.type
_entity_poly.pdbx_seq_one_letter_code
_entity_poly.pdbx_strand_id
1 'polypeptide(L)'
;MTVEALVEAARAEGYAVTARQVERWHKAHLLPRRHQRHVRGLRGSVGVYPAGTEVQFLALCRLRQQRRKLSELRFWLWWEGYAIELDPLRASLRSLLPAPDTLGTIRADADERFEAGERMTNQLIAATPNRSAVLARFRRRLRTREDVYSAAFALLRVLQGERPPWRTGAEVEGEEQPLQDSVWRGLGLDRVPWLVGATSDAVPAVVADLESGGFSDLGSLHDLVAAASAETLTQARDNARLVLGMAEALNHLTRRPDRLPPVVAKLGHVAWGLTFIVVVCLVLQRAWGDGPFESFRLALGMAGLDNAQVAAM
;
A
#
# COMPACT_ATOMS: atom_id res chain seq x y z
N MET A 1 -29.31 -15.67 4.56
CA MET A 1 -28.58 -16.46 5.58
C MET A 1 -28.70 -15.81 6.95
N THR A 2 -28.89 -16.56 8.04
CA THR A 2 -28.99 -16.00 9.42
C THR A 2 -27.64 -16.01 10.14
N VAL A 3 -27.59 -15.49 11.38
CA VAL A 3 -26.38 -15.53 12.22
C VAL A 3 -26.03 -16.96 12.62
N GLU A 4 -27.03 -17.78 12.93
CA GLU A 4 -26.88 -19.19 13.29
C GLU A 4 -26.24 -19.97 12.13
N ALA A 5 -26.75 -19.76 10.91
CA ALA A 5 -26.19 -20.37 9.70
C ALA A 5 -24.73 -19.97 9.47
N LEU A 6 -24.36 -18.70 9.71
CA LEU A 6 -22.96 -18.26 9.65
C LEU A 6 -22.08 -18.98 10.69
N VAL A 7 -22.56 -19.10 11.93
CA VAL A 7 -21.83 -19.80 13.00
C VAL A 7 -21.62 -21.28 12.67
N GLU A 8 -22.64 -21.93 12.11
CA GLU A 8 -22.55 -23.32 11.65
C GLU A 8 -21.55 -23.47 10.50
N ALA A 9 -21.58 -22.58 9.50
CA ALA A 9 -20.62 -22.58 8.40
C ALA A 9 -19.17 -22.41 8.90
N ALA A 10 -18.92 -21.45 9.81
CA ALA A 10 -17.61 -21.29 10.43
C ALA A 10 -17.17 -22.55 11.17
N ARG A 11 -18.07 -23.19 11.93
CA ARG A 11 -17.76 -24.42 12.68
C ARG A 11 -17.39 -25.56 11.74
N ALA A 12 -18.08 -25.70 10.61
CA ALA A 12 -17.78 -26.72 9.59
C ALA A 12 -16.36 -26.55 9.02
N GLU A 13 -15.88 -25.31 8.89
CA GLU A 13 -14.52 -24.97 8.46
C GLU A 13 -13.50 -24.93 9.63
N GLY A 14 -13.86 -25.42 10.81
CA GLY A 14 -12.97 -25.51 11.97
C GLY A 14 -12.75 -24.19 12.72
N TYR A 15 -13.52 -23.14 12.44
CA TYR A 15 -13.45 -21.87 13.15
C TYR A 15 -14.40 -21.85 14.36
N ALA A 16 -13.88 -21.49 15.53
CA ALA A 16 -14.67 -21.25 16.73
C ALA A 16 -15.18 -19.80 16.77
N VAL A 17 -16.38 -19.56 16.24
CA VAL A 17 -17.03 -18.23 16.25
C VAL A 17 -18.38 -18.29 16.96
N THR A 18 -18.66 -17.28 17.77
CA THR A 18 -19.93 -17.11 18.50
C THR A 18 -20.84 -16.10 17.80
N ALA A 19 -22.16 -16.23 17.98
CA ALA A 19 -23.14 -15.26 17.46
C ALA A 19 -22.82 -13.80 17.89
N ARG A 20 -22.28 -13.62 19.11
CA ARG A 20 -21.84 -12.31 19.60
C ARG A 20 -20.65 -11.74 18.82
N GLN A 21 -19.72 -12.59 18.38
CA GLN A 21 -18.62 -12.16 17.50
C GLN A 21 -19.15 -11.77 16.12
N VAL A 22 -20.08 -12.55 15.55
CA VAL A 22 -20.74 -12.20 14.28
C VAL A 22 -21.40 -10.83 14.37
N GLU A 23 -22.19 -10.58 15.42
CA GLU A 23 -22.85 -9.28 15.63
C GLU A 23 -21.83 -8.15 15.81
N ARG A 24 -20.72 -8.40 16.53
CA ARG A 24 -19.63 -7.42 16.68
C ARG A 24 -18.99 -7.09 15.34
N TRP A 25 -18.75 -8.08 14.48
CA TRP A 25 -18.15 -7.87 13.16
C TRP A 25 -19.10 -7.17 12.19
N HIS A 26 -20.39 -7.49 12.25
CA HIS A 26 -21.44 -6.75 11.54
C HIS A 26 -21.49 -5.28 11.95
N LYS A 27 -21.53 -4.99 13.26
CA LYS A 27 -21.46 -3.61 13.78
C LYS A 27 -20.15 -2.89 13.43
N ALA A 28 -19.09 -3.64 13.14
CA ALA A 28 -17.82 -3.11 12.66
C ALA A 28 -17.73 -3.02 11.13
N HIS A 29 -18.84 -3.21 10.40
CA HIS A 29 -18.88 -3.11 8.94
C HIS A 29 -17.88 -4.05 8.22
N LEU A 30 -17.64 -5.24 8.80
CA LEU A 30 -16.82 -6.30 8.18
C LEU A 30 -17.66 -7.29 7.37
N LEU A 31 -18.98 -7.24 7.56
CA LEU A 31 -19.96 -8.08 6.87
C LEU A 31 -20.99 -7.17 6.19
N PRO A 32 -21.61 -7.62 5.08
CA PRO A 32 -22.70 -6.89 4.45
C PRO A 32 -23.84 -6.60 5.42
N ARG A 33 -24.54 -5.48 5.21
CA ARG A 33 -25.69 -5.10 6.03
C ARG A 33 -26.80 -6.14 5.89
N ARG A 34 -27.33 -6.59 7.04
CA ARG A 34 -28.49 -7.51 7.05
C ARG A 34 -29.79 -6.78 6.70
N HIS A 35 -30.70 -7.48 6.00
CA HIS A 35 -32.06 -7.02 5.76
C HIS A 35 -33.01 -7.66 6.78
N GLN A 36 -33.99 -6.90 7.28
CA GLN A 36 -35.05 -7.49 8.10
C GLN A 36 -36.07 -8.16 7.19
N ARG A 37 -36.45 -9.38 7.51
CA ARG A 37 -37.48 -10.15 6.81
C ARG A 37 -38.51 -10.64 7.81
N HIS A 38 -39.79 -10.40 7.52
CA HIS A 38 -40.89 -11.04 8.23
C HIS A 38 -41.09 -12.45 7.68
N VAL A 39 -41.04 -13.43 8.56
CA VAL A 39 -41.27 -14.84 8.20
C VAL A 39 -42.72 -15.18 8.53
N ARG A 40 -43.48 -15.63 7.54
CA ARG A 40 -44.90 -15.98 7.71
C ARG A 40 -45.03 -17.05 8.80
N GLY A 41 -45.89 -16.80 9.78
CA GLY A 41 -46.14 -17.73 10.90
C GLY A 41 -45.22 -17.56 12.11
N LEU A 42 -44.21 -16.69 12.06
CA LEU A 42 -43.38 -16.35 13.22
C LEU A 42 -43.68 -14.93 13.71
N ARG A 43 -43.84 -14.76 15.02
CA ARG A 43 -43.98 -13.43 15.63
C ARG A 43 -42.61 -12.76 15.66
N GLY A 44 -42.40 -11.75 14.80
CA GLY A 44 -41.18 -10.93 14.78
C GLY A 44 -40.61 -10.69 13.38
N SER A 45 -39.44 -10.07 13.32
CA SER A 45 -38.60 -9.99 12.12
C SER A 45 -37.28 -10.72 12.36
N VAL A 46 -36.77 -11.38 11.32
CA VAL A 46 -35.47 -12.05 11.35
C VAL A 46 -34.50 -11.26 10.48
N GLY A 47 -33.29 -11.04 10.99
CA GLY A 47 -32.21 -10.43 10.22
C GLY A 47 -31.58 -11.46 9.27
N VAL A 48 -31.61 -11.20 7.97
CA VAL A 48 -31.09 -12.08 6.93
C VAL A 48 -29.98 -11.36 6.17
N TYR A 49 -28.79 -11.94 6.15
CA TYR A 49 -27.68 -11.50 5.32
C TYR A 49 -27.93 -11.81 3.83
N PRO A 50 -27.47 -10.94 2.92
CA PRO A 50 -27.53 -11.18 1.48
C PRO A 50 -26.69 -12.40 1.07
N ALA A 51 -26.97 -12.93 -0.12
CA ALA A 51 -26.22 -14.03 -0.71
C ALA A 51 -24.71 -13.70 -0.81
N GLY A 52 -23.85 -14.71 -0.70
CA GLY A 52 -22.39 -14.53 -0.72
C GLY A 52 -21.75 -14.05 0.59
N THR A 53 -22.54 -13.65 1.59
CA THR A 53 -22.00 -13.23 2.90
C THR A 53 -21.19 -14.34 3.58
N GLU A 54 -21.46 -15.61 3.27
CA GLU A 54 -20.78 -16.77 3.85
C GLU A 54 -19.30 -16.77 3.45
N VAL A 55 -19.04 -16.56 2.16
CA VAL A 55 -17.69 -16.52 1.60
C VAL A 55 -16.87 -15.40 2.25
N GLN A 56 -17.45 -14.19 2.35
CA GLN A 56 -16.81 -13.06 3.04
C GLN A 56 -16.59 -13.34 4.54
N PHE A 57 -17.53 -14.01 5.19
CA PHE A 57 -17.43 -14.36 6.61
C PHE A 57 -16.32 -15.39 6.87
N LEU A 58 -16.19 -16.41 6.03
CA LEU A 58 -15.11 -17.40 6.12
C LEU A 58 -13.74 -16.75 5.84
N ALA A 59 -13.66 -15.85 4.87
CA ALA A 59 -12.45 -15.05 4.63
C ALA A 59 -12.08 -14.19 5.85
N LEU A 60 -13.07 -13.56 6.50
CA LEU A 60 -12.87 -12.83 7.74
C LEU A 60 -12.34 -13.74 8.86
N CYS A 61 -12.87 -14.95 9.01
CA CYS A 61 -12.40 -15.93 10.01
C CYS A 61 -10.93 -16.29 9.79
N ARG A 62 -10.55 -16.59 8.54
CA ARG A 62 -9.16 -16.83 8.13
C ARG A 62 -8.26 -15.65 8.47
N LEU A 63 -8.64 -14.44 8.06
CA LEU A 63 -7.87 -13.21 8.31
C LEU A 63 -7.72 -12.91 9.81
N ARG A 64 -8.73 -13.25 10.62
CA ARG A 64 -8.74 -13.00 12.07
C ARG A 64 -7.72 -13.83 12.84
N GLN A 65 -7.32 -14.99 12.31
CA GLN A 65 -6.24 -15.79 12.89
C GLN A 65 -4.89 -15.05 12.81
N GLN A 66 -4.68 -14.25 11.77
CA GLN A 66 -3.44 -13.53 11.52
C GLN A 66 -3.48 -12.11 12.10
N ARG A 67 -4.66 -11.48 12.15
CA ARG A 67 -4.81 -10.05 12.47
C ARG A 67 -5.86 -9.81 13.54
N ARG A 68 -5.57 -8.86 14.44
CA ARG A 68 -6.45 -8.55 15.59
C ARG A 68 -7.23 -7.27 15.43
N LYS A 69 -6.69 -6.27 14.73
CA LYS A 69 -7.31 -4.95 14.60
C LYS A 69 -8.41 -4.99 13.56
N LEU A 70 -9.57 -4.42 13.88
CA LEU A 70 -10.73 -4.43 12.98
C LEU A 70 -10.49 -3.58 11.72
N SER A 71 -9.73 -2.48 11.83
CA SER A 71 -9.33 -1.66 10.67
C SER A 71 -8.47 -2.44 9.69
N GLU A 72 -7.51 -3.22 10.18
CA GLU A 72 -6.70 -4.11 9.34
C GLU A 72 -7.58 -5.16 8.65
N LEU A 73 -8.47 -5.83 9.40
CA LEU A 73 -9.38 -6.83 8.80
C LEU A 73 -10.26 -6.22 7.70
N ARG A 74 -10.76 -5.00 7.92
CA ARG A 74 -11.57 -4.29 6.93
C ARG A 74 -10.79 -3.99 5.66
N PHE A 75 -9.57 -3.46 5.82
CA PHE A 75 -8.65 -3.24 4.70
C PHE A 75 -8.38 -4.54 3.94
N TRP A 76 -8.11 -5.64 4.65
CA TRP A 76 -7.77 -6.91 4.03
C TRP A 76 -8.93 -7.58 3.31
N LEU A 77 -10.14 -7.51 3.86
CA LEU A 77 -11.34 -7.97 3.14
C LEU A 77 -11.53 -7.18 1.84
N TRP A 78 -11.44 -5.85 1.90
CA TRP A 78 -11.52 -5.02 0.71
C TRP A 78 -10.38 -5.30 -0.29
N TRP A 79 -9.15 -5.48 0.23
CA TRP A 79 -7.97 -5.83 -0.54
C TRP A 79 -8.14 -7.17 -1.23
N GLU A 80 -8.89 -8.14 -0.67
CA GLU A 80 -9.22 -9.43 -1.27
C GLU A 80 -10.38 -9.36 -2.28
N GLY A 81 -11.05 -8.21 -2.43
CA GLY A 81 -12.14 -8.01 -3.37
C GLY A 81 -13.53 -8.03 -2.74
N TYR A 82 -13.65 -8.22 -1.42
CA TYR A 82 -14.94 -8.22 -0.74
C TYR A 82 -15.52 -6.81 -0.62
N ALA A 83 -16.85 -6.73 -0.65
CA ALA A 83 -17.58 -5.49 -0.50
C ALA A 83 -17.47 -4.98 0.95
N ILE A 84 -17.02 -3.74 1.09
CA ILE A 84 -16.91 -3.02 2.35
C ILE A 84 -17.53 -1.63 2.15
N GLU A 85 -18.28 -1.16 3.14
CA GLU A 85 -18.84 0.18 3.12
C GLU A 85 -17.74 1.26 3.05
N LEU A 86 -17.95 2.27 2.21
CA LEU A 86 -16.92 3.24 1.83
C LEU A 86 -16.37 4.04 3.01
N ASP A 87 -17.23 4.59 3.87
CA ASP A 87 -16.76 5.46 4.96
C ASP A 87 -15.97 4.67 6.03
N PRO A 88 -16.42 3.49 6.49
CA PRO A 88 -15.59 2.62 7.32
C PRO A 88 -14.27 2.22 6.65
N LEU A 89 -14.25 2.00 5.33
CA LEU A 89 -13.02 1.70 4.59
C LEU A 89 -12.05 2.88 4.62
N ARG A 90 -12.51 4.09 4.26
CA ARG A 90 -11.70 5.33 4.32
C ARG A 90 -11.13 5.54 5.72
N ALA A 91 -11.94 5.38 6.76
CA ALA A 91 -11.48 5.46 8.15
C ALA A 91 -10.40 4.43 8.48
N SER A 92 -10.49 3.22 7.91
CA SER A 92 -9.46 2.17 8.11
C SER A 92 -8.16 2.54 7.42
N LEU A 93 -8.22 2.95 6.14
CA LEU A 93 -7.06 3.37 5.37
C LEU A 93 -6.34 4.53 6.08
N ARG A 94 -7.08 5.54 6.55
CA ARG A 94 -6.51 6.64 7.35
C ARG A 94 -5.90 6.16 8.67
N SER A 95 -6.51 5.22 9.37
CA SER A 95 -5.93 4.66 10.61
C SER A 95 -4.67 3.80 10.37
N LEU A 96 -4.50 3.33 9.13
CA LEU A 96 -3.35 2.56 8.70
C LEU A 96 -2.24 3.46 8.12
N LEU A 97 -2.53 4.72 7.82
CA LEU A 97 -1.50 5.71 7.54
C LEU A 97 -0.88 6.21 8.86
N PRO A 98 0.41 6.63 8.86
CA PRO A 98 0.99 7.27 10.03
C PRO A 98 0.19 8.52 10.40
N ALA A 99 -0.01 8.78 11.70
CA ALA A 99 -0.75 9.98 12.10
C ALA A 99 0.03 11.25 11.70
N PRO A 100 -0.64 12.33 11.25
CA PRO A 100 0.03 13.57 10.84
C PRO A 100 0.98 14.12 11.92
N ASP A 101 0.58 14.05 13.18
CA ASP A 101 1.34 14.58 14.33
C ASP A 101 2.58 13.75 14.67
N THR A 102 2.62 12.48 14.24
CA THR A 102 3.82 11.64 14.35
C THR A 102 4.98 12.25 13.57
N LEU A 103 4.69 13.02 12.52
CA LEU A 103 5.68 13.80 11.79
C LEU A 103 5.76 15.25 12.28
N GLY A 104 4.67 15.82 12.81
CA GLY A 104 4.65 17.16 13.38
C GLY A 104 5.63 17.32 14.55
N THR A 105 5.79 16.29 15.38
CA THR A 105 6.82 16.25 16.44
C THR A 105 8.25 16.18 15.89
N ILE A 106 8.43 15.75 14.63
CA ILE A 106 9.71 15.78 13.92
C ILE A 106 9.96 17.16 13.27
N ARG A 107 8.92 18.02 13.11
CA ARG A 107 9.02 19.32 12.41
C ARG A 107 9.62 20.46 13.24
N ALA A 108 9.86 20.33 14.55
CA ALA A 108 10.12 21.50 15.41
C ALA A 108 11.49 22.19 15.21
N ASP A 109 12.51 21.56 14.64
CA ASP A 109 13.80 22.24 14.34
C ASP A 109 14.39 21.72 13.03
N ALA A 110 14.76 22.60 12.10
CA ALA A 110 15.27 22.18 10.77
C ALA A 110 16.65 21.51 10.84
N ASP A 111 17.47 21.93 11.79
CA ASP A 111 18.78 21.31 12.05
C ASP A 111 18.60 20.00 12.83
N GLU A 112 17.69 19.96 13.82
CA GLU A 112 17.31 18.69 14.45
C GLU A 112 16.64 17.73 13.45
N ARG A 113 15.97 18.21 12.40
CA ARG A 113 15.34 17.40 11.34
C ARG A 113 16.38 16.66 10.51
N PHE A 114 17.47 17.34 10.12
CA PHE A 114 18.57 16.70 9.41
C PHE A 114 19.19 15.62 10.30
N GLU A 115 19.51 15.97 11.55
CA GLU A 115 20.10 15.03 12.50
C GLU A 115 19.14 13.91 12.92
N ALA A 116 17.84 14.16 13.03
CA ALA A 116 16.82 13.15 13.36
C ALA A 116 16.57 12.23 12.17
N GLY A 117 16.50 12.76 10.95
CA GLY A 117 16.44 11.99 9.72
C GLY A 117 17.67 11.10 9.56
N GLU A 118 18.86 11.63 9.82
CA GLU A 118 20.11 10.88 9.81
C GLU A 118 20.16 9.83 10.92
N ARG A 119 19.80 10.18 12.17
CA ARG A 119 19.71 9.23 13.31
C ARG A 119 18.70 8.13 13.04
N MET A 120 17.53 8.46 12.50
CA MET A 120 16.48 7.49 12.17
C MET A 120 16.90 6.62 10.99
N THR A 121 17.57 7.17 9.98
CA THR A 121 18.17 6.40 8.88
C THR A 121 19.23 5.44 9.41
N ASN A 122 20.12 5.92 10.29
CA ASN A 122 21.14 5.12 10.95
C ASN A 122 20.53 4.00 11.81
N GLN A 123 19.52 4.33 12.61
CA GLN A 123 18.79 3.36 13.43
C GLN A 123 18.03 2.36 12.58
N LEU A 124 17.37 2.76 11.50
CA LEU A 124 16.73 1.85 10.54
C LEU A 124 17.76 0.92 9.90
N ILE A 125 18.88 1.46 9.41
CA ILE A 125 19.95 0.69 8.76
C ILE A 125 20.63 -0.29 9.74
N ALA A 126 20.80 0.10 11.00
CA ALA A 126 21.44 -0.69 12.05
C ALA A 126 20.49 -1.70 12.72
N ALA A 127 19.26 -1.29 13.03
CA ALA A 127 18.23 -2.14 13.65
C ALA A 127 17.61 -3.10 12.65
N THR A 128 17.71 -2.83 11.35
CA THR A 128 17.33 -3.81 10.34
C THR A 128 18.44 -4.87 10.26
N PRO A 129 18.20 -6.11 10.71
CA PRO A 129 19.21 -7.15 10.61
C PRO A 129 19.64 -7.31 9.16
N ASN A 130 20.89 -7.72 8.93
CA ASN A 130 21.50 -7.98 7.61
C ASN A 130 20.71 -8.99 6.72
N ARG A 131 19.56 -9.45 7.21
CA ARG A 131 18.58 -10.35 6.57
C ARG A 131 17.48 -9.61 5.80
N SER A 132 17.37 -8.28 5.86
CA SER A 132 16.47 -7.55 4.95
C SER A 132 17.05 -7.51 3.55
N ALA A 133 16.58 -8.39 2.66
CA ALA A 133 17.10 -8.42 1.30
C ALA A 133 16.68 -7.23 0.43
N VAL A 134 15.77 -6.34 0.87
CA VAL A 134 15.64 -5.02 0.22
C VAL A 134 16.77 -4.12 0.60
N LEU A 135 17.10 -3.99 1.88
CA LEU A 135 18.27 -3.21 2.27
C LEU A 135 19.55 -3.80 1.65
N ALA A 136 19.67 -5.12 1.56
CA ALA A 136 20.78 -5.76 0.85
C ALA A 136 20.76 -5.47 -0.67
N ARG A 137 19.60 -5.41 -1.32
CA ARG A 137 19.51 -5.12 -2.76
C ARG A 137 19.71 -3.64 -3.07
N PHE A 138 19.13 -2.76 -2.24
CA PHE A 138 19.36 -1.32 -2.25
C PHE A 138 20.86 -1.03 -2.07
N ARG A 139 21.50 -1.66 -1.08
CA ARG A 139 22.98 -1.63 -0.87
C ARG A 139 23.80 -2.25 -2.01
N ARG A 140 23.27 -3.23 -2.75
CA ARG A 140 23.98 -3.83 -3.91
C ARG A 140 23.89 -2.98 -5.17
N ARG A 141 22.83 -2.19 -5.31
CA ARG A 141 22.61 -1.32 -6.47
C ARG A 141 23.33 0.00 -6.33
N LEU A 142 23.50 0.43 -5.09
CA LEU A 142 24.25 1.62 -4.71
C LEU A 142 25.71 1.24 -4.50
N ARG A 143 26.64 2.07 -5.00
CA ARG A 143 28.05 1.70 -5.09
C ARG A 143 28.74 1.88 -3.74
N THR A 144 28.33 2.91 -3.02
CA THR A 144 28.92 3.29 -1.73
C THR A 144 27.89 3.19 -0.61
N ARG A 145 28.39 3.16 0.63
CA ARG A 145 27.52 3.26 1.82
C ARG A 145 26.84 4.62 1.89
N GLU A 146 27.51 5.66 1.42
CA GLU A 146 26.98 7.04 1.31
C GLU A 146 25.79 7.09 0.36
N ASP A 147 25.85 6.49 -0.83
CA ASP A 147 24.73 6.42 -1.77
C ASP A 147 23.47 5.81 -1.10
N VAL A 148 23.65 4.80 -0.25
CA VAL A 148 22.58 4.14 0.51
C VAL A 148 21.98 5.08 1.54
N TYR A 149 22.82 5.82 2.26
CA TYR A 149 22.37 6.83 3.20
C TYR A 149 21.63 7.95 2.49
N SER A 150 22.22 8.52 1.44
CA SER A 150 21.65 9.57 0.61
C SER A 150 20.29 9.15 0.05
N ALA A 151 20.19 7.95 -0.54
CA ALA A 151 18.93 7.48 -1.08
C ALA A 151 17.87 7.17 -0.01
N ALA A 152 18.26 6.57 1.13
CA ALA A 152 17.36 6.31 2.23
C ALA A 152 16.88 7.62 2.90
N PHE A 153 17.78 8.58 3.06
CA PHE A 153 17.52 9.91 3.57
C PHE A 153 16.56 10.66 2.66
N ALA A 154 16.79 10.67 1.35
CA ALA A 154 15.89 11.27 0.38
C ALA A 154 14.47 10.67 0.45
N LEU A 155 14.36 9.34 0.51
CA LEU A 155 13.08 8.64 0.66
C LEU A 155 12.40 8.96 2.00
N LEU A 156 13.17 9.03 3.09
CA LEU A 156 12.64 9.41 4.41
C LEU A 156 12.17 10.86 4.43
N ARG A 157 12.85 11.78 3.74
CA ARG A 157 12.40 13.17 3.59
C ARG A 157 11.08 13.25 2.83
N VAL A 158 10.93 12.51 1.73
CA VAL A 158 9.64 12.38 1.03
C VAL A 158 8.56 11.88 1.99
N LEU A 159 8.85 10.85 2.77
CA LEU A 159 7.90 10.28 3.74
C LEU A 159 7.57 11.25 4.88
N GLN A 160 8.52 12.11 5.27
CA GLN A 160 8.33 13.18 6.26
C GLN A 160 7.60 14.40 5.69
N GLY A 161 7.34 14.39 4.39
CA GLY A 161 6.73 15.50 3.68
C GLY A 161 7.65 16.69 3.46
N GLU A 162 8.95 16.44 3.47
CA GLU A 162 9.97 17.43 3.13
C GLU A 162 10.36 17.31 1.66
N ARG A 163 10.74 18.43 1.06
CA ARG A 163 11.31 18.47 -0.28
C ARG A 163 12.74 17.93 -0.24
N PRO A 164 13.01 16.76 -0.83
CA PRO A 164 14.38 16.33 -1.04
C PRO A 164 15.00 17.31 -2.05
N PRO A 165 16.29 17.66 -1.91
CA PRO A 165 16.98 18.52 -2.85
C PRO A 165 17.28 17.73 -4.13
N TRP A 166 16.24 17.38 -4.89
CA TRP A 166 16.36 16.62 -6.14
C TRP A 166 17.20 17.37 -7.17
N ARG A 167 17.17 18.71 -7.11
CA ARG A 167 17.96 19.62 -7.94
C ARG A 167 18.28 20.89 -7.14
N THR A 168 19.42 20.93 -6.45
CA THR A 168 20.12 22.21 -6.31
C THR A 168 21.05 22.29 -7.50
N GLY A 169 20.63 23.02 -8.54
CA GLY A 169 21.44 23.33 -9.73
C GLY A 169 22.63 24.24 -9.44
N ALA A 170 23.16 24.23 -8.21
CA ALA A 170 24.52 24.65 -8.00
C ALA A 170 25.35 23.46 -8.44
N GLU A 171 26.03 23.60 -9.57
CA GLU A 171 27.27 22.87 -9.84
C GLU A 171 28.18 23.15 -8.64
N VAL A 172 28.02 22.39 -7.56
CA VAL A 172 29.02 22.35 -6.51
C VAL A 172 30.18 21.64 -7.18
N GLU A 173 31.19 22.41 -7.58
CA GLU A 173 32.46 21.93 -8.11
C GLU A 173 33.02 20.87 -7.15
N GLY A 174 32.76 19.60 -7.46
CA GLY A 174 33.12 18.47 -6.62
C GLY A 174 32.09 17.34 -6.75
N GLU A 175 32.27 16.50 -7.78
CA GLU A 175 31.82 15.11 -8.05
C GLU A 175 30.74 14.38 -7.18
N GLU A 176 29.89 15.04 -6.40
CA GLU A 176 28.81 14.37 -5.68
C GLU A 176 27.68 14.03 -6.66
N GLN A 177 27.43 12.73 -6.82
CA GLN A 177 26.33 12.27 -7.67
C GLN A 177 25.00 12.86 -7.17
N PRO A 178 24.11 13.30 -8.08
CA PRO A 178 22.80 13.80 -7.69
C PRO A 178 22.08 12.82 -6.77
N LEU A 179 21.55 13.32 -5.66
CA LEU A 179 20.75 12.54 -4.70
C LEU A 179 19.66 11.71 -5.39
N GLN A 180 19.09 12.28 -6.45
CA GLN A 180 18.15 11.65 -7.36
C GLN A 180 18.70 10.31 -7.90
N ASP A 181 19.90 10.29 -8.48
CA ASP A 181 20.48 9.10 -9.12
C ASP A 181 20.65 7.95 -8.13
N SER A 182 21.01 8.26 -6.89
CA SER A 182 21.11 7.28 -5.81
C SER A 182 19.73 6.68 -5.48
N VAL A 183 18.66 7.48 -5.45
CA VAL A 183 17.29 6.95 -5.26
C VAL A 183 16.86 6.09 -6.44
N TRP A 184 17.06 6.55 -7.69
CA TRP A 184 16.68 5.80 -8.89
C TRP A 184 17.40 4.46 -8.98
N ARG A 185 18.72 4.48 -8.79
CA ARG A 185 19.56 3.29 -8.82
C ARG A 185 19.22 2.37 -7.64
N GLY A 186 18.96 2.91 -6.45
CA GLY A 186 18.51 2.13 -5.29
C GLY A 186 17.19 1.39 -5.54
N LEU A 187 16.21 2.10 -6.10
CA LEU A 187 14.90 1.54 -6.49
C LEU A 187 15.02 0.62 -7.73
N GLY A 188 16.09 0.73 -8.50
CA GLY A 188 16.36 -0.05 -9.72
C GLY A 188 15.57 0.42 -10.93
N LEU A 189 15.13 1.67 -10.87
CA LEU A 189 14.32 2.31 -11.89
C LEU A 189 15.17 2.80 -13.09
N ASP A 190 16.48 2.91 -12.90
CA ASP A 190 17.50 3.13 -13.94
C ASP A 190 17.55 2.03 -15.01
N ARG A 191 16.89 0.89 -14.76
CA ARG A 191 16.87 -0.27 -15.67
C ARG A 191 15.54 -0.45 -16.39
N VAL A 192 14.58 0.42 -16.14
CA VAL A 192 13.23 0.30 -16.69
C VAL A 192 13.21 1.04 -18.03
N PRO A 193 13.20 0.35 -19.19
CA PRO A 193 13.54 0.96 -20.48
C PRO A 193 12.63 2.12 -20.89
N TRP A 194 11.34 2.06 -20.54
CA TRP A 194 10.37 3.13 -20.80
C TRP A 194 10.55 4.34 -19.87
N LEU A 195 11.21 4.15 -18.73
CA LEU A 195 11.56 5.19 -17.77
C LEU A 195 12.94 5.80 -18.10
N VAL A 196 13.82 5.03 -18.74
CA VAL A 196 15.10 5.50 -19.31
C VAL A 196 14.89 6.40 -20.53
N GLY A 197 13.75 6.27 -21.23
CA GLY A 197 13.33 7.16 -22.33
C GLY A 197 12.51 8.38 -21.89
N ALA A 198 11.84 8.29 -20.73
CA ALA A 198 11.28 9.45 -20.07
C ALA A 198 12.47 10.26 -19.52
N THR A 199 12.74 11.41 -20.12
CA THR A 199 13.91 12.24 -19.83
C THR A 199 14.10 12.47 -18.32
N SER A 200 15.32 12.83 -17.89
CA SER A 200 15.60 13.21 -16.49
C SER A 200 14.67 14.32 -15.96
N ASP A 201 13.87 14.95 -16.83
CA ASP A 201 12.88 15.99 -16.56
C ASP A 201 11.46 15.45 -16.27
N ALA A 202 11.11 14.24 -16.72
CA ALA A 202 9.79 13.67 -16.45
C ALA A 202 9.57 13.40 -14.96
N VAL A 203 10.63 13.03 -14.23
CA VAL A 203 10.58 12.79 -12.79
C VAL A 203 10.44 14.09 -11.99
N PRO A 204 11.25 15.14 -12.22
CA PRO A 204 10.99 16.46 -11.66
C PRO A 204 9.60 16.98 -11.98
N ALA A 205 9.08 16.76 -13.19
CA ALA A 205 7.70 17.11 -13.53
C ALA A 205 6.70 16.31 -12.68
N VAL A 206 6.89 15.00 -12.58
CA VAL A 206 6.10 14.12 -11.70
C VAL A 206 6.14 14.60 -10.25
N VAL A 207 7.32 14.86 -9.71
CA VAL A 207 7.49 15.33 -8.33
C VAL A 207 6.88 16.72 -8.16
N ALA A 208 7.06 17.63 -9.12
CA ALA A 208 6.46 18.96 -9.11
C ALA A 208 4.92 18.91 -9.22
N ASP A 209 4.37 17.97 -9.99
CA ASP A 209 2.94 17.69 -10.07
C ASP A 209 2.44 17.13 -8.73
N LEU A 210 3.20 16.23 -8.11
CA LEU A 210 2.88 15.69 -6.80
C LEU A 210 2.92 16.79 -5.72
N GLU A 211 3.89 17.69 -5.80
CA GLU A 211 4.04 18.83 -4.89
C GLU A 211 2.95 19.88 -5.09
N SER A 212 2.66 20.27 -6.33
CA SER A 212 1.61 21.25 -6.65
C SER A 212 0.21 20.71 -6.39
N GLY A 213 0.03 19.39 -6.50
CA GLY A 213 -1.18 18.67 -6.09
C GLY A 213 -1.36 18.54 -4.57
N GLY A 214 -0.38 19.00 -3.78
CA GLY A 214 -0.44 18.98 -2.32
C GLY A 214 -0.09 17.64 -1.70
N PHE A 215 0.41 16.64 -2.43
CA PHE A 215 0.71 15.31 -1.87
C PHE A 215 2.01 15.24 -1.06
N SER A 216 2.56 16.39 -0.70
CA SER A 216 3.81 16.54 0.01
C SER A 216 3.66 16.44 1.52
N ASP A 217 2.48 16.19 2.08
CA ASP A 217 2.34 15.96 3.51
C ASP A 217 1.32 14.86 3.84
N LEU A 218 1.48 14.21 5.00
CA LEU A 218 0.56 13.16 5.45
C LEU A 218 -0.88 13.63 5.61
N GLY A 219 -1.10 14.90 5.99
CA GLY A 219 -2.45 15.47 6.11
C GLY A 219 -3.16 15.43 4.77
N SER A 220 -2.48 15.88 3.72
CA SER A 220 -2.99 15.83 2.35
C SER A 220 -3.24 14.40 1.84
N LEU A 221 -2.42 13.41 2.24
CA LEU A 221 -2.72 11.99 1.96
C LEU A 221 -3.98 11.51 2.70
N HIS A 222 -4.17 11.93 3.95
CA HIS A 222 -5.38 11.61 4.71
C HIS A 222 -6.63 12.24 4.07
N ASP A 223 -6.53 13.48 3.60
CA ASP A 223 -7.62 14.20 2.95
C ASP A 223 -7.94 13.61 1.58
N LEU A 224 -6.90 13.21 0.84
CA LEU A 224 -7.04 12.49 -0.41
C LEU A 224 -7.82 11.18 -0.22
N VAL A 225 -7.46 10.37 0.78
CA VAL A 225 -8.19 9.13 1.11
C VAL A 225 -9.61 9.44 1.55
N ALA A 226 -9.83 10.52 2.31
CA ALA A 226 -11.17 10.92 2.75
C ALA A 226 -12.07 11.35 1.58
N ALA A 227 -11.50 12.01 0.57
CA ALA A 227 -12.23 12.48 -0.61
C ALA A 227 -12.42 11.39 -1.68
N ALA A 228 -11.58 10.36 -1.73
CA ALA A 228 -11.58 9.33 -2.77
C ALA A 228 -12.90 8.57 -2.85
N SER A 229 -13.52 8.47 -4.03
CA SER A 229 -14.75 7.70 -4.25
C SER A 229 -14.49 6.19 -4.13
N ALA A 230 -15.57 5.39 -4.02
CA ALA A 230 -15.45 3.93 -4.01
C ALA A 230 -14.80 3.39 -5.29
N GLU A 231 -15.13 3.99 -6.44
CA GLU A 231 -14.56 3.65 -7.74
C GLU A 231 -13.06 3.97 -7.78
N THR A 232 -12.66 5.17 -7.38
CA THR A 232 -11.24 5.57 -7.32
C THR A 232 -10.44 4.67 -6.39
N LEU A 233 -10.94 4.34 -5.20
CA LEU A 233 -10.26 3.41 -4.30
C LEU A 233 -10.13 2.03 -4.93
N THR A 234 -11.19 1.51 -5.55
CA THR A 234 -11.19 0.20 -6.22
C THR A 234 -10.15 0.16 -7.35
N GLN A 235 -10.14 1.19 -8.19
CA GLN A 235 -9.17 1.35 -9.26
C GLN A 235 -7.73 1.45 -8.69
N ALA A 236 -7.52 2.18 -7.58
CA ALA A 236 -6.22 2.27 -6.92
C ALA A 236 -5.75 0.93 -6.34
N ARG A 237 -6.66 0.13 -5.77
CA ARG A 237 -6.39 -1.24 -5.32
C ARG A 237 -5.94 -2.13 -6.46
N ASP A 238 -6.66 -2.09 -7.57
CA ASP A 238 -6.40 -2.97 -8.71
C ASP A 238 -5.08 -2.59 -9.39
N ASN A 239 -4.76 -1.29 -9.43
CA ASN A 239 -3.45 -0.79 -9.83
C ASN A 239 -2.34 -1.24 -8.87
N ALA A 240 -2.57 -1.19 -7.56
CA ALA A 240 -1.61 -1.65 -6.56
C ALA A 240 -1.33 -3.15 -6.69
N ARG A 241 -2.36 -3.96 -6.94
CA ARG A 241 -2.23 -5.41 -7.23
C ARG A 241 -1.42 -5.65 -8.50
N LEU A 242 -1.69 -4.90 -9.57
CA LEU A 242 -0.93 -5.00 -10.82
C LEU A 242 0.56 -4.71 -10.61
N VAL A 243 0.89 -3.66 -9.86
CA VAL A 243 2.29 -3.32 -9.52
C VAL A 243 2.96 -4.44 -8.72
N LEU A 244 2.25 -5.03 -7.75
CA LEU A 244 2.76 -6.15 -6.94
C LEU A 244 2.95 -7.42 -7.77
N GLY A 245 1.95 -7.83 -8.55
CA GLY A 245 2.03 -9.00 -9.43
C GLY A 245 3.14 -8.86 -10.48
N MET A 246 3.37 -7.66 -11.02
CA MET A 246 4.51 -7.40 -11.91
C MET A 246 5.85 -7.53 -11.18
N ALA A 247 5.95 -7.03 -9.96
CA ALA A 247 7.16 -7.18 -9.15
C ALA A 247 7.48 -8.67 -8.88
N GLU A 248 6.45 -9.49 -8.69
CA GLU A 248 6.57 -10.94 -8.53
C GLU A 248 6.90 -11.66 -9.85
N ALA A 249 6.24 -11.32 -10.95
CA ALA A 249 6.52 -11.88 -12.27
C ALA A 249 7.95 -11.57 -12.75
N LEU A 250 8.41 -10.33 -12.59
CA LEU A 250 9.81 -9.95 -12.86
C LEU A 250 10.78 -10.74 -11.99
N ASN A 251 10.39 -11.04 -10.75
CA ASN A 251 11.19 -11.90 -9.89
C ASN A 251 11.27 -13.34 -10.42
N HIS A 252 10.16 -13.91 -10.89
CA HIS A 252 10.14 -15.25 -11.50
C HIS A 252 10.96 -15.32 -12.79
N LEU A 253 10.79 -14.35 -13.70
CA LEU A 253 11.49 -14.31 -14.99
C LEU A 253 13.00 -14.15 -14.85
N THR A 254 13.47 -13.49 -13.79
CA THR A 254 14.91 -13.34 -13.52
C THR A 254 15.56 -14.62 -12.96
N ARG A 255 14.81 -15.75 -12.86
CA ARG A 255 15.27 -17.11 -12.50
C ARG A 255 16.17 -17.19 -11.27
N ARG A 256 15.96 -16.32 -10.28
CA ARG A 256 16.63 -16.38 -8.97
C ARG A 256 15.57 -16.46 -7.86
N PRO A 257 14.98 -17.65 -7.61
CA PRO A 257 13.88 -17.85 -6.66
C PRO A 257 14.22 -17.38 -5.24
N ASP A 258 15.50 -17.37 -4.86
CA ASP A 258 15.98 -16.92 -3.53
C ASP A 258 16.02 -15.38 -3.38
N ARG A 259 15.55 -14.64 -4.39
CA ARG A 259 15.75 -13.19 -4.51
C ARG A 259 14.48 -12.39 -4.76
N LEU A 260 13.32 -12.86 -4.27
CA LEU A 260 12.28 -11.90 -3.90
C LEU A 260 12.94 -10.88 -2.97
N PRO A 261 12.80 -9.56 -3.20
CA PRO A 261 13.06 -8.63 -2.13
C PRO A 261 12.09 -9.03 -1.00
N PRO A 262 12.54 -9.50 0.18
CA PRO A 262 11.64 -9.94 1.26
C PRO A 262 10.79 -8.80 1.79
N VAL A 263 10.95 -7.58 1.28
CA VAL A 263 10.09 -6.43 1.53
C VAL A 263 8.92 -6.35 0.55
N VAL A 264 8.97 -6.87 -0.68
CA VAL A 264 7.71 -7.02 -1.46
C VAL A 264 6.84 -8.08 -0.81
N ALA A 265 7.45 -9.21 -0.43
CA ALA A 265 6.78 -10.23 0.37
C ALA A 265 6.33 -9.70 1.76
N LYS A 266 7.17 -9.00 2.53
CA LYS A 266 6.79 -8.47 3.86
C LYS A 266 5.87 -7.25 3.81
N LEU A 267 6.04 -6.31 2.88
CA LEU A 267 5.09 -5.20 2.68
C LEU A 267 3.74 -5.75 2.21
N GLY A 268 3.76 -6.78 1.37
CA GLY A 268 2.59 -7.57 0.99
C GLY A 268 1.95 -8.32 2.16
N HIS A 269 2.58 -8.42 3.33
CA HIS A 269 1.99 -9.08 4.52
C HIS A 269 1.58 -8.08 5.61
N VAL A 270 2.17 -6.89 5.64
CA VAL A 270 1.87 -5.85 6.62
C VAL A 270 0.87 -4.87 6.04
N ALA A 271 -0.28 -4.70 6.69
CA ALA A 271 -1.38 -3.84 6.23
C ALA A 271 -0.90 -2.41 5.88
N TRP A 272 0.06 -1.88 6.63
CA TRP A 272 0.68 -0.57 6.39
C TRP A 272 1.36 -0.48 5.02
N GLY A 273 2.13 -1.49 4.61
CA GLY A 273 2.87 -1.49 3.35
C GLY A 273 1.93 -1.49 2.14
N LEU A 274 0.90 -2.35 2.17
CA LEU A 274 -0.12 -2.36 1.11
C LEU A 274 -0.97 -1.10 1.10
N THR A 275 -1.35 -0.58 2.28
CA THR A 275 -2.08 0.70 2.37
C THR A 275 -1.26 1.82 1.73
N PHE A 276 0.04 1.87 2.00
CA PHE A 276 0.93 2.85 1.39
C PHE A 276 0.96 2.71 -0.14
N ILE A 277 1.09 1.49 -0.68
CA ILE A 277 1.09 1.26 -2.13
C ILE A 277 -0.25 1.70 -2.75
N VAL A 278 -1.38 1.39 -2.11
CA VAL A 278 -2.71 1.86 -2.57
C VAL A 278 -2.76 3.38 -2.61
N VAL A 279 -2.30 4.05 -1.55
CA VAL A 279 -2.31 5.52 -1.48
C VAL A 279 -1.39 6.12 -2.52
N VAL A 280 -0.21 5.53 -2.76
CA VAL A 280 0.66 5.92 -3.87
C VAL A 280 -0.09 5.78 -5.20
N CYS A 281 -0.69 4.62 -5.50
CA CYS A 281 -1.45 4.44 -6.75
C CYS A 281 -2.57 5.48 -6.90
N LEU A 282 -3.22 5.86 -5.81
CA LEU A 282 -4.29 6.86 -5.80
C LEU A 282 -3.75 8.28 -6.04
N VAL A 283 -2.58 8.60 -5.49
CA VAL A 283 -1.84 9.83 -5.78
C VAL A 283 -1.46 9.90 -7.26
N LEU A 284 -0.91 8.82 -7.83
CA LEU A 284 -0.53 8.78 -9.25
C LEU A 284 -1.75 8.91 -10.17
N GLN A 285 -2.88 8.27 -9.83
CA GLN A 285 -4.14 8.42 -10.56
C GLN A 285 -4.64 9.86 -10.55
N ARG A 286 -4.55 10.55 -9.41
CA ARG A 286 -4.99 11.94 -9.33
C ARG A 286 -4.08 12.89 -10.11
N ALA A 287 -2.77 12.61 -10.13
CA ALA A 287 -1.80 13.42 -10.86
C ALA A 287 -1.89 13.26 -12.38
N TRP A 288 -2.07 12.03 -12.89
CA TRP A 288 -1.97 11.73 -14.33
C TRP A 288 -3.17 11.00 -14.94
N GLY A 289 -4.27 10.84 -14.20
CA GLY A 289 -5.40 10.01 -14.62
C GLY A 289 -5.00 8.54 -14.76
N ASP A 290 -5.66 7.83 -15.68
CA ASP A 290 -5.39 6.40 -15.93
C ASP A 290 -4.20 6.14 -16.86
N GLY A 291 -3.64 7.18 -17.49
CA GLY A 291 -2.61 7.06 -18.53
C GLY A 291 -1.38 6.19 -18.20
N PRO A 292 -0.75 6.36 -17.01
CA PRO A 292 0.37 5.52 -16.61
C PRO A 292 -0.03 4.04 -16.51
N PHE A 293 -1.21 3.76 -15.94
CA PHE A 293 -1.68 2.40 -15.70
C PHE A 293 -2.18 1.70 -16.96
N GLU A 294 -2.75 2.43 -17.91
CA GLU A 294 -3.05 1.91 -19.26
C GLU A 294 -1.78 1.49 -19.99
N SER A 295 -0.73 2.32 -19.94
CA SER A 295 0.58 1.97 -20.52
C SER A 295 1.14 0.69 -19.89
N PHE A 296 0.97 0.51 -18.57
CA PHE A 296 1.34 -0.72 -17.87
C PHE A 296 0.52 -1.94 -18.31
N ARG A 297 -0.81 -1.80 -18.40
CA ARG A 297 -1.71 -2.88 -18.86
C ARG A 297 -1.35 -3.33 -20.28
N LEU A 298 -1.09 -2.38 -21.18
CA LEU A 298 -0.66 -2.68 -22.55
C LEU A 298 0.67 -3.45 -22.57
N ALA A 299 1.64 -3.04 -21.75
CA ALA A 299 2.92 -3.75 -21.63
C ALA A 299 2.76 -5.20 -21.15
N LEU A 300 1.87 -5.45 -20.19
CA LEU A 300 1.55 -6.80 -19.71
C LEU A 300 0.83 -7.65 -20.77
N GLY A 301 -0.13 -7.06 -21.48
CA GLY A 301 -0.81 -7.71 -22.60
C GLY A 301 0.16 -8.12 -23.71
N MET A 302 1.15 -7.28 -24.03
CA MET A 302 2.22 -7.62 -24.98
C MET A 302 3.12 -8.76 -24.49
N ALA A 303 3.28 -8.92 -23.17
CA ALA A 303 4.02 -10.02 -22.57
C ALA A 303 3.22 -11.33 -22.49
N GLY A 304 1.97 -11.34 -22.98
CA GLY A 304 1.08 -12.51 -22.95
C GLY A 304 0.53 -12.84 -21.56
N LEU A 305 0.65 -11.91 -20.61
CA LEU A 305 0.06 -12.03 -19.27
C LEU A 305 -1.29 -11.33 -19.28
N ASP A 306 -2.37 -12.07 -19.04
CA ASP A 306 -3.69 -11.46 -18.89
C ASP A 306 -3.86 -10.85 -17.47
N ASN A 307 -4.80 -9.91 -17.33
CA ASN A 307 -5.06 -9.24 -16.05
C ASN A 307 -5.51 -10.20 -14.93
N ALA A 308 -6.16 -11.32 -15.28
CA ALA A 308 -6.62 -12.30 -14.30
C ALA A 308 -5.45 -13.13 -13.76
N GLN A 309 -4.47 -13.45 -14.60
CA GLN A 309 -3.22 -14.12 -14.23
C GLN A 309 -2.39 -13.24 -13.30
N VAL A 310 -2.26 -11.94 -13.62
CA VAL A 310 -1.51 -11.00 -12.76
C VAL A 310 -2.22 -10.74 -11.43
N ALA A 311 -3.56 -10.75 -11.40
CA ALA A 311 -4.33 -10.58 -10.16
C ALA A 311 -4.41 -11.85 -9.29
N ALA A 312 -4.16 -13.02 -9.88
CA ALA A 312 -4.14 -14.31 -9.17
C ALA A 312 -2.76 -14.67 -8.59
N MET A 313 -1.69 -14.01 -9.07
CA MET A 313 -0.35 -14.04 -8.47
C MET A 313 -0.30 -13.14 -7.24
#